data_AF-A0A920TAB2-F1
#
_entry.id   AF-A0A920TAB2-F1
#
_cell.length_a   1.000
_cell.length_b   1.000
_cell.length_c   1.000
_cell.angle_alpha   90.00
_cell.angle_beta   90.00
_cell.angle_gamma   90.00
#
_symmetry.space_group_name_H-M   'P 1'
#
loop_
_entity.id
_entity.type
_entity.pdbx_description
1 polymer ?
#
loop_
_entity_poly.entity_id
_entity_poly.type
_entity_poly.pdbx_seq_one_letter_code
_entity_poly.pdbx_strand_id
1 'polypeptide(L)'
;MGIHAIRVAGPGGLSPLKLVLVDDIPTTAQAGDNFSREKAQALTLPAAVDGTADALKVRVYKFTAEKGQTSRPRSWPSVSDRHSPRC
;
A
#
# COMPACT_ATOMS: atom_id res chain seq x y z
N MET A 1 -0.54 -9.38 -14.20
CA MET A 1 -0.04 -8.61 -13.04
C MET A 1 0.68 -7.37 -13.59
N GLY A 2 0.29 -6.16 -13.20
CA GLY A 2 0.91 -4.95 -13.74
C GLY A 2 0.38 -3.65 -13.13
N ILE A 3 1.15 -2.57 -13.30
CA ILE A 3 0.74 -1.23 -12.89
C ILE A 3 0.06 -0.55 -14.08
N HIS A 4 -1.19 -0.13 -13.89
CA HIS A 4 -2.01 0.54 -14.90
C HIS A 4 -2.41 1.93 -14.41
N ALA A 5 -2.63 2.84 -15.34
CA ALA A 5 -3.09 4.18 -15.05
C ALA A 5 -4.58 4.34 -15.38
N ILE A 6 -5.35 4.88 -14.45
CA ILE A 6 -6.79 5.09 -14.58
C ILE A 6 -7.11 6.57 -14.41
N ARG A 7 -8.05 7.07 -15.23
CA ARG A 7 -8.72 8.35 -15.08
C ARG A 7 -10.20 8.17 -15.34
N VAL A 8 -11.03 8.96 -14.66
CA VAL A 8 -12.48 9.03 -14.88
C VAL A 8 -12.79 10.32 -15.60
N ALA A 9 -13.61 10.24 -16.66
CA ALA A 9 -14.12 11.41 -17.38
C ALA A 9 -15.54 11.75 -16.92
N GLY A 10 -15.81 13.01 -16.64
CA GLY A 10 -17.14 13.51 -16.31
C GLY A 10 -17.38 14.93 -16.83
N PRO A 11 -18.56 15.52 -16.57
CA PRO A 11 -18.92 16.85 -17.08
C PRO A 11 -17.93 17.97 -16.69
N GLY A 12 -17.23 17.81 -15.56
CA GLY A 12 -16.19 18.73 -15.07
C GLY A 12 -14.76 18.45 -15.58
N GLY A 13 -14.58 17.52 -16.53
CA GLY A 13 -13.28 17.16 -17.09
C GLY A 13 -12.75 15.80 -16.62
N LEU A 14 -11.43 15.62 -16.67
CA LEU A 14 -10.74 14.38 -16.29
C LEU A 14 -10.28 14.41 -14.84
N SER A 15 -10.41 13.28 -14.14
CA SER A 15 -9.80 13.11 -12.83
C SER A 15 -8.26 13.16 -12.91
N PRO A 16 -7.57 13.45 -11.79
CA PRO A 16 -6.14 13.16 -11.67
C PRO A 16 -5.83 11.71 -12.04
N LEU A 17 -4.64 11.49 -12.59
CA LEU A 17 -4.13 10.15 -12.87
C LEU A 17 -4.00 9.36 -11.55
N LYS A 18 -4.55 8.15 -11.51
CA LYS A 18 -4.34 7.20 -10.42
C LYS A 18 -3.64 5.96 -10.97
N LEU A 19 -2.62 5.49 -10.25
CA LEU A 19 -1.96 4.23 -10.56
C LEU A 19 -2.61 3.13 -9.74
N VAL A 20 -2.90 2.00 -10.39
CA VAL A 20 -3.47 0.81 -9.78
C VAL A 20 -2.57 -0.37 -10.12
N LEU A 21 -2.19 -1.13 -9.10
CA LEU A 21 -1.56 -2.44 -9.27
C LEU A 21 -2.67 -3.48 -9.42
N VAL A 22 -2.73 -4.13 -10.58
CA VAL A 22 -3.67 -5.23 -10.82
C VAL A 22 -2.92 -6.53 -10.61
N ASP A 23 -3.25 -7.22 -9.53
CA ASP A 23 -2.75 -8.55 -9.23
C ASP A 23 -3.81 -9.51 -8.63
N ASP A 24 -3.41 -10.74 -8.34
CA ASP A 24 -4.21 -11.80 -7.71
C ASP A 24 -4.00 -11.86 -6.19
N ILE A 25 -3.35 -10.86 -5.60
CA ILE A 25 -3.05 -10.78 -4.18
C ILE A 25 -4.18 -10.00 -3.49
N PRO A 26 -4.82 -10.54 -2.44
CA PRO A 26 -5.87 -9.81 -1.74
C PRO A 26 -5.29 -8.56 -1.09
N THR A 27 -5.91 -7.41 -1.41
CA THR A 27 -5.53 -6.11 -0.85
C THR A 27 -6.39 -5.77 0.36
N THR A 28 -5.74 -5.27 1.41
CA THR A 28 -6.38 -4.77 2.63
C THR A 28 -5.96 -3.32 2.87
N ALA A 29 -6.87 -2.50 3.39
CA ALA A 29 -6.52 -1.14 3.78
C ALA A 29 -5.69 -1.13 5.07
N GLN A 30 -4.74 -0.21 5.16
CA GLN A 30 -4.02 0.09 6.40
C GLN A 30 -5.00 0.49 7.51
N ALA A 31 -4.86 -0.13 8.68
CA ALA A 31 -5.59 0.24 9.88
C ALA A 31 -5.17 1.64 10.38
N GLY A 32 -6.13 2.41 10.88
CA GLY A 32 -5.91 3.80 11.27
C GLY A 32 -4.94 3.98 12.45
N ASP A 33 -4.90 3.02 13.38
CA ASP A 33 -4.25 3.13 14.68
C ASP A 33 -3.14 2.08 14.95
N ASN A 34 -2.64 1.42 13.91
CA ASN A 34 -1.56 0.42 13.99
C ASN A 34 -0.16 1.01 14.25
N PHE A 35 -0.08 1.97 15.18
CA PHE A 35 1.14 2.74 15.47
C PHE A 35 2.12 2.06 16.43
N SER A 36 1.69 0.97 17.06
CA SER A 36 2.46 0.27 18.09
C SER A 36 2.39 -1.24 17.89
N ARG A 37 3.27 -1.99 18.56
CA ARG A 37 3.29 -3.46 18.46
C ARG A 37 2.03 -4.10 19.01
N GLU A 38 1.44 -3.50 20.04
CA GLU A 38 0.20 -3.95 20.68
C GLU A 38 -0.99 -3.82 19.71
N LYS A 39 -0.95 -2.79 18.86
CA LYS A 39 -1.97 -2.51 17.83
C LYS A 39 -1.57 -3.00 16.43
N ALA A 40 -0.62 -3.92 16.33
CA ALA A 40 -0.16 -4.42 15.04
C ALA A 40 -1.31 -5.06 14.24
N GLN A 41 -1.50 -4.62 13.00
CA GLN A 41 -2.52 -5.15 12.10
C GLN A 41 -2.14 -6.56 11.67
N ALA A 42 -3.03 -7.52 11.93
CA ALA A 42 -2.84 -8.90 11.48
C ALA A 42 -3.08 -9.01 9.97
N LEU A 43 -2.17 -9.66 9.27
CA LEU A 43 -2.27 -9.96 7.85
C LEU A 43 -2.37 -11.47 7.64
N THR A 44 -3.26 -11.88 6.73
CA THR A 44 -3.34 -13.25 6.23
C THR A 44 -2.62 -13.31 4.90
N LEU A 45 -1.54 -14.08 4.80
CA LEU A 45 -0.71 -14.13 3.59
C LEU A 45 -1.31 -15.06 2.52
N PRO A 46 -1.11 -14.76 1.22
CA PRO A 46 -0.45 -13.57 0.67
C PRO A 46 -1.31 -12.32 0.85
N ALA A 47 -0.70 -11.17 1.15
CA ALA A 47 -1.44 -9.91 1.37
C ALA A 47 -0.73 -8.72 0.74
N ALA A 48 -1.53 -7.82 0.17
CA ALA A 48 -1.15 -6.46 -0.17
C ALA A 48 -1.80 -5.50 0.85
N VAL A 49 -1.08 -4.42 1.18
CA VAL A 49 -1.60 -3.36 2.04
C VAL A 49 -1.55 -2.05 1.27
N ASP A 50 -2.69 -1.39 1.14
CA ASP A 50 -2.78 -0.03 0.63
C ASP A 50 -2.85 0.95 1.82
N GLY A 51 -1.93 1.91 1.86
CA GLY A 51 -1.75 2.77 3.01
C GLY A 51 -0.77 3.91 2.77
N THR A 52 -0.71 4.82 3.74
CA THR A 52 0.16 5.99 3.71
C THR A 52 1.16 5.96 4.86
N ALA A 53 2.37 6.43 4.58
CA ALA A 53 3.38 6.71 5.60
C ALA A 53 3.29 8.18 6.01
N ASP A 54 3.15 8.44 7.30
CA ASP A 54 3.26 9.80 7.85
C ASP A 54 4.66 10.01 8.43
N ALA A 55 5.23 11.21 8.31
CA ALA A 55 6.65 11.48 8.59
C ALA A 55 7.15 11.06 9.99
N LEU A 56 6.29 11.00 10.99
CA LEU A 56 6.64 10.68 12.38
C LEU A 56 5.92 9.45 12.93
N LYS A 57 5.23 8.67 12.08
CA LYS A 57 4.45 7.51 12.51
C LYS A 57 5.01 6.24 11.91
N VAL A 58 5.10 5.21 12.74
CA VAL A 58 5.39 3.84 12.31
C VAL A 58 4.07 3.12 12.10
N ARG A 59 4.01 2.24 11.10
CA ARG A 59 2.87 1.36 10.84
C ARG A 59 3.31 -0.07 11.08
N VAL A 60 2.66 -0.76 12.01
CA VAL A 60 3.07 -2.09 12.48
C VAL A 60 2.12 -3.16 11.97
N TYR A 61 2.68 -4.20 11.39
CA TYR A 61 1.98 -5.35 10.82
C TYR A 61 2.51 -6.65 11.44
N LYS A 62 1.65 -7.65 11.56
CA LYS A 62 2.01 -8.98 12.05
C LYS A 62 1.40 -10.06 11.15
N PHE A 63 2.13 -11.14 10.95
CA PHE A 63 1.65 -12.32 10.25
C PHE A 63 2.36 -13.55 10.81
N THR A 64 1.73 -14.72 10.63
CA THR A 64 2.35 -16.00 10.95
C THR A 64 3.03 -16.54 9.69
N ALA A 65 4.24 -17.07 9.84
CA ALA A 65 4.96 -17.77 8.79
C ALA A 65 5.26 -19.19 9.22
N GLU A 66 5.19 -20.13 8.29
CA GLU A 66 5.53 -21.54 8.54
C GLU A 66 7.04 -21.78 8.40
N LYS A 67 7.54 -22.81 9.08
CA LYS A 67 8.95 -23.20 8.98
C LYS A 67 9.28 -23.57 7.53
N GLY A 68 10.26 -22.88 6.95
CA GLY A 68 10.69 -23.08 5.55
C GLY A 68 9.96 -22.19 4.53
N GLN A 69 8.94 -21.43 4.95
CA GLN A 69 8.29 -20.45 4.09
C GLN A 69 9.19 -19.23 3.87
N THR A 70 9.48 -18.92 2.61
CA THR A 70 10.23 -17.69 2.27
C THR A 70 9.25 -16.55 2.01
N SER A 71 9.08 -15.66 2.99
CA SER A 71 8.35 -14.41 2.82
C SER A 71 9.29 -13.29 2.36
N ARG A 72 8.98 -12.64 1.23
CA ARG A 72 9.72 -11.45 0.76
C ARG A 72 8.81 -10.24 0.75
N PRO A 73 8.86 -9.37 1.77
CA PRO A 73 8.16 -8.09 1.74
C PRO A 73 8.65 -7.25 0.57
N ARG A 74 7.72 -6.63 -0.17
CA ARG A 74 8.03 -5.65 -1.20
C ARG A 74 7.23 -4.38 -0.93
N SER A 75 7.92 -3.27 -0.79
CA SER A 75 7.30 -1.94 -0.69
C SER A 75 7.28 -1.27 -2.06
N TRP A 76 6.12 -0.80 -2.49
CA TRP A 76 5.96 0.00 -3.70
C TRP A 76 5.69 1.46 -3.30
N PRO A 77 6.55 2.42 -3.66
CA PRO A 77 6.29 3.82 -3.39
C PRO A 77 5.18 4.33 -4.32
N SER A 78 4.20 5.04 -3.76
CA SER A 78 3.20 5.76 -4.55
C SER A 78 3.89 6.85 -5.37
N VAL A 79 3.53 7.01 -6.65
CA VAL A 79 4.11 8.07 -7.51
C VAL A 79 3.68 9.47 -7.05
N SER A 80 2.57 9.57 -6.31
CA SER A 80 2.10 10.82 -5.68
C SER A 80 3.08 11.39 -4.64
N ASP A 81 3.93 10.56 -4.03
CA ASP A 81 4.94 11.03 -3.05
C ASP A 81 6.21 11.58 -3.72
N ARG A 82 6.28 11.57 -5.07
CA ARG A 82 7.38 12.13 -5.86
C ARG A 82 7.16 13.60 -6.24
N HIS A 83 6.61 14.41 -5.34
CA HIS A 83 6.56 15.88 -5.49
C HIS A 83 7.46 16.56 -4.46
N SER A 84 8.76 16.61 -4.76
CA SER A 84 9.64 17.71 -4.39
C SER A 84 10.75 17.79 -5.43
N PRO A 85 10.71 18.79 -6.35
CA PRO A 85 11.84 19.04 -7.23
C PRO A 85 12.95 19.61 -6.35
N ARG A 86 13.99 18.80 -6.10
CA ARG A 86 15.26 19.34 -5.61
C ARG A 86 15.94 20.06 -6.77
N CYS A 87 15.99 21.39 -6.68
CA CYS A 87 17.12 22.16 -7.21
C CYS A 87 18.38 21.79 -6.43
#